data_AF-A0A1X0IEJ1-F1
#
_entry.id   AF-A0A1X0IEJ1-F1
#
_cell.length_a   1.000
_cell.length_b   1.000
_cell.length_c   1.000
_cell.angle_alpha   90.00
_cell.angle_beta   90.00
_cell.angle_gamma   90.00
#
_symmetry.space_group_name_H-M   'P 1'
#
loop_
_entity.id
_entity.type
_entity.pdbx_description
1 polymer ?
#
loop_
_entity_poly.entity_id
_entity_poly.type
_entity_poly.pdbx_seq_one_letter_code
_entity_poly.pdbx_strand_id
1 'polypeptide(L)'
;MALGLWLALAPRRPGELWFGEPNPEVAGTALLRCIGGRDLGIGLGLVANATPDSLWLKVGIVADAVDTAATLLASRHMTRRSALIGVGGGATYTLIGSLMLLRGRHRARTAPAGLT
;
A
#
# COMPACT_ATOMS: atom_id res chain seq x y z
N MET A 1 4.20 6.01 1.07
CA MET A 1 4.72 6.80 2.22
C MET A 1 3.74 7.86 2.71
N ALA A 2 3.27 8.81 1.90
CA ALA A 2 2.39 9.88 2.38
C ALA A 2 1.08 9.37 3.03
N LEU A 3 0.43 8.37 2.42
CA LEU A 3 -0.75 7.71 2.99
C LEU A 3 -0.41 7.01 4.32
N GLY A 4 0.68 6.25 4.38
CA GLY A 4 1.16 5.61 5.61
C GLY A 4 1.45 6.61 6.74
N LEU A 5 2.08 7.74 6.43
CA LEU A 5 2.30 8.82 7.40
C LEU A 5 0.98 9.38 7.92
N TRP A 6 0.00 9.58 7.04
CA TRP A 6 -1.32 10.07 7.41
C TRP A 6 -2.06 9.07 8.32
N LEU A 7 -2.02 7.79 7.98
CA LEU A 7 -2.57 6.70 8.78
C LEU A 7 -1.92 6.60 10.17
N ALA A 8 -0.60 6.81 10.26
CA ALA A 8 0.14 6.77 11.52
C ALA A 8 -0.18 7.97 12.43
N LEU A 9 -0.20 9.18 11.87
CA LEU A 9 -0.27 10.41 12.67
C LEU A 9 -1.70 10.90 12.90
N ALA A 10 -2.59 10.76 11.91
CA ALA A 10 -3.97 11.26 11.98
C ALA A 10 -4.97 10.23 11.43
N PRO A 11 -5.14 9.07 12.10
CA PRO A 11 -5.90 7.92 11.59
C PRO A 11 -7.40 8.17 11.42
N ARG A 12 -7.98 9.17 12.09
CA ARG A 12 -9.45 9.38 12.11
C ARG A 12 -10.04 9.58 10.71
N ARG A 13 -9.53 10.54 9.94
CA ARG A 13 -10.03 10.84 8.59
C ARG A 13 -9.82 9.71 7.57
N PRO A 14 -8.62 9.11 7.45
CA PRO A 14 -8.45 7.98 6.53
C PRO A 14 -9.24 6.75 6.99
N GLY A 15 -9.42 6.54 8.30
CA GLY A 15 -10.31 5.53 8.84
C GLY A 15 -11.77 5.76 8.48
N GLU A 16 -12.27 6.99 8.57
CA GLU A 16 -13.63 7.34 8.14
C GLU A 16 -13.83 7.10 6.63
N LEU A 17 -12.84 7.48 5.81
CA LEU A 17 -12.91 7.26 4.36
C LEU A 17 -12.90 5.77 4.00
N TRP A 18 -12.06 4.98 4.67
CA TRP A 18 -11.89 3.56 4.36
C TRP A 18 -12.95 2.68 5.01
N PHE A 19 -13.21 2.84 6.31
CA PHE A 19 -14.15 2.01 7.06
C PHE A 19 -15.57 2.58 7.11
N GLY A 20 -15.74 3.88 6.82
CA GLY A 20 -17.05 4.53 6.90
C GLY A 20 -17.46 4.93 8.32
N GLU A 21 -16.53 4.87 9.27
CA GLU A 21 -16.77 5.17 10.68
C GLU A 21 -16.15 6.53 11.06
N PRO A 22 -16.97 7.55 11.39
CA PRO A 22 -16.47 8.88 11.76
C PRO A 22 -15.69 8.89 13.09
N ASN A 23 -15.97 7.91 13.97
CA ASN A 23 -15.32 7.73 15.26
C ASN A 23 -14.88 6.28 15.41
N PRO A 24 -13.74 5.89 14.80
CA PRO A 24 -13.26 4.53 14.88
C PRO A 24 -12.95 4.17 16.34
N GLU A 25 -13.28 2.95 16.72
CA GLU A 25 -12.95 2.40 18.04
C GLU A 25 -11.43 2.43 18.29
N VAL A 26 -11.03 2.24 19.55
CA VAL A 26 -9.61 2.19 19.94
C VAL A 26 -8.85 1.15 19.12
N ALA A 27 -9.45 -0.01 18.86
CA ALA A 27 -8.86 -1.07 18.04
C ALA A 27 -8.65 -0.63 16.58
N GLY A 28 -9.66 -0.01 15.95
CA GLY A 28 -9.55 0.50 14.59
C GLY A 28 -8.50 1.61 14.46
N THR A 29 -8.43 2.49 15.46
CA THR A 29 -7.40 3.53 15.53
C THR A 29 -6.00 2.93 15.65
N ALA A 30 -5.80 1.94 16.52
CA ALA A 30 -4.52 1.25 16.69
C ALA A 30 -4.11 0.53 15.39
N LEU A 31 -5.05 -0.18 14.75
CA LEU A 31 -4.84 -0.86 13.47
C LEU A 31 -4.34 0.10 12.39
N LEU A 32 -5.01 1.25 12.21
CA LEU A 32 -4.61 2.26 11.22
C LEU A 32 -3.19 2.79 11.48
N ARG A 33 -2.81 2.96 12.76
CA ARG A 33 -1.44 3.36 13.09
C ARG A 33 -0.41 2.28 12.78
N CYS A 34 -0.73 1.02 13.05
CA CYS A 34 0.12 -0.11 12.70
C CYS A 34 0.31 -0.22 11.18
N ILE A 35 -0.77 -0.06 10.40
CA ILE A 35 -0.72 -0.01 8.92
C ILE A 35 0.16 1.16 8.48
N GLY A 36 -0.06 2.35 9.04
CA GLY A 36 0.74 3.52 8.72
C GLY A 36 2.23 3.34 9.01
N GLY A 37 2.57 2.76 10.17
CA GLY A 37 3.95 2.42 10.54
C GLY A 37 4.57 1.38 9.61
N ARG A 38 3.82 0.34 9.22
CA ARG A 38 4.24 -0.67 8.23
C ARG A 38 4.60 -0.01 6.90
N ASP A 39 3.74 0.85 6.39
CA ASP A 39 3.92 1.53 5.11
C ASP A 39 5.12 2.51 5.14
N LEU A 40 5.39 3.13 6.28
CA LEU A 40 6.59 3.93 6.49
C LEU A 40 7.85 3.05 6.46
N GLY A 41 7.86 1.92 7.17
CA GLY A 41 8.97 0.97 7.16
C GLY A 41 9.28 0.42 5.76
N ILE A 42 8.24 -0.02 5.04
CA ILE A 42 8.37 -0.49 3.65
C ILE A 42 8.91 0.63 2.75
N GLY A 43 8.36 1.84 2.88
CA GLY A 43 8.79 3.00 2.09
C GLY A 43 10.25 3.38 2.34
N LEU A 44 10.68 3.41 3.61
CA LEU A 44 12.07 3.68 3.98
C LEU A 44 13.02 2.61 3.44
N GLY A 45 12.64 1.33 3.53
CA GLY A 45 13.41 0.24 2.95
C GLY A 45 13.54 0.36 1.42
N LEU A 46 12.45 0.77 0.74
CA LEU A 46 12.48 1.01 -0.70
C LEU A 46 13.39 2.18 -1.08
N VAL A 47 13.38 3.28 -0.31
CA VAL A 47 14.28 4.42 -0.52
C VAL A 47 15.74 4.02 -0.31
N ALA A 48 16.02 3.24 0.74
CA ALA A 48 17.37 2.76 1.04
C ALA A 48 17.92 1.78 -0.01
N ASN A 49 17.05 1.06 -0.72
CA ASN A 49 17.41 0.13 -1.80
C ASN A 49 16.48 0.31 -3.01
N ALA A 50 16.62 1.46 -3.68
CA ALA A 50 15.78 1.87 -4.81
C ALA A 50 16.21 1.19 -6.12
N THR A 51 16.19 -0.14 -6.15
CA THR A 51 16.48 -0.94 -7.34
C THR A 51 15.19 -1.46 -7.99
N PRO A 52 15.18 -1.71 -9.31
CA PRO A 52 13.95 -2.12 -9.97
C PRO A 52 13.42 -3.51 -9.57
N ASP A 53 14.26 -4.35 -8.95
CA ASP A 53 13.86 -5.66 -8.38
C ASP A 53 13.91 -5.69 -6.83
N SER A 54 13.89 -4.51 -6.21
CA SER A 54 13.97 -4.33 -4.75
C SER A 54 12.97 -5.22 -4.01
N LEU A 55 13.46 -5.90 -2.96
CA LEU A 55 12.61 -6.69 -2.07
C LEU A 55 11.51 -5.82 -1.45
N TRP A 56 11.83 -4.58 -1.07
CA TRP A 56 10.88 -3.67 -0.45
C TRP A 56 9.74 -3.26 -1.39
N LEU A 57 10.00 -3.17 -2.70
CA LEU A 57 8.94 -2.97 -3.69
C LEU A 57 7.99 -4.17 -3.73
N LYS A 58 8.53 -5.39 -3.72
CA LYS A 58 7.74 -6.64 -3.72
C LYS A 58 6.91 -6.76 -2.44
N VAL A 59 7.49 -6.46 -1.29
CA VAL A 59 6.78 -6.45 0.00
C VAL A 59 5.65 -5.42 0.00
N GLY A 60 5.86 -4.23 -0.56
CA GLY A 60 4.81 -3.23 -0.73
C GLY A 60 3.65 -3.73 -1.59
N ILE A 61 3.94 -4.32 -2.75
CA ILE A 61 2.92 -4.91 -3.63
C ILE A 61 2.10 -5.97 -2.89
N VAL A 62 2.75 -6.84 -2.12
CA VAL A 62 2.07 -7.88 -1.34
C VAL A 62 1.18 -7.26 -0.26
N ALA A 63 1.66 -6.23 0.45
CA ALA A 63 0.88 -5.54 1.46
C ALA A 63 -0.38 -4.90 0.86
N ASP A 64 -0.26 -4.18 -0.26
CA ASP A 64 -1.39 -3.55 -0.95
C ASP A 64 -2.41 -4.59 -1.47
N ALA A 65 -1.93 -5.73 -1.96
CA ALA A 65 -2.78 -6.82 -2.42
C ALA A 65 -3.56 -7.47 -1.27
N VAL A 66 -2.91 -7.66 -0.11
CA VAL A 66 -3.56 -8.18 1.10
C VAL A 66 -4.61 -7.20 1.61
N ASP A 67 -4.32 -5.90 1.66
CA ASP A 67 -5.28 -4.87 2.09
C ASP A 67 -6.50 -4.81 1.15
N THR A 68 -6.27 -4.98 -0.16
CA THR A 68 -7.33 -5.10 -1.17
C THR A 68 -8.21 -6.31 -0.91
N ALA A 69 -7.61 -7.49 -0.72
CA ALA A 69 -8.31 -8.74 -0.46
C ALA A 69 -9.11 -8.68 0.85
N ALA A 70 -8.50 -8.15 1.92
CA ALA A 70 -9.15 -7.95 3.21
C ALA A 70 -10.37 -7.01 3.07
N THR A 71 -10.23 -5.90 2.35
CA THR A 71 -11.36 -4.99 2.08
C THR A 71 -12.46 -5.66 1.27
N LEU A 72 -12.11 -6.45 0.24
CA LEU A 72 -13.09 -7.20 -0.55
C LEU A 72 -13.88 -8.20 0.31
N LEU A 73 -13.19 -8.95 1.17
CA LEU A 73 -13.82 -9.90 2.08
C LEU A 73 -14.74 -9.20 3.10
N ALA A 74 -14.34 -8.02 3.58
CA ALA A 74 -15.13 -7.22 4.52
C ALA A 74 -16.25 -6.40 3.84
N SER A 75 -16.21 -6.23 2.51
CA SER A 75 -17.02 -5.24 1.77
C SER A 75 -18.53 -5.33 2.00
N ARG A 76 -19.05 -6.53 2.30
CA ARG A 76 -20.48 -6.75 2.60
C ARG A 76 -20.95 -6.07 3.89
N HIS A 77 -20.04 -5.76 4.81
CA HIS A 77 -20.30 -5.08 6.07
C HIS A 77 -19.91 -3.59 6.03
N MET A 78 -19.48 -3.10 4.87
CA MET A 78 -19.03 -1.73 4.68
C MET A 78 -20.05 -0.96 3.83
N THR A 79 -20.05 0.36 3.94
CA THR A 79 -20.76 1.16 2.93
C THR A 79 -20.13 0.96 1.56
N ARG A 80 -20.93 1.00 0.48
CA ARG A 80 -20.42 0.82 -0.89
C ARG A 80 -19.29 1.80 -1.22
N ARG A 81 -19.38 3.05 -0.74
CA ARG A 81 -18.36 4.08 -0.94
C ARG A 81 -17.05 3.69 -0.25
N SER A 82 -17.11 3.29 1.01
CA SER A 82 -15.97 2.86 1.83
C SER A 82 -15.27 1.64 1.23
N ALA A 83 -16.04 0.63 0.81
CA ALA A 83 -15.51 -0.54 0.12
C ALA A 83 -14.81 -0.17 -1.19
N LEU A 84 -15.43 0.68 -2.01
CA LEU A 84 -14.82 1.15 -3.27
C LEU A 84 -13.53 1.93 -3.05
N ILE A 85 -13.47 2.78 -2.02
CA ILE A 85 -12.26 3.53 -1.66
C ILE A 85 -11.15 2.57 -1.24
N GLY A 86 -11.43 1.62 -0.34
CA GLY A 86 -10.42 0.69 0.15
C GLY A 86 -9.91 -0.26 -0.94
N VAL A 87 -10.80 -0.87 -1.71
CA VAL A 87 -10.44 -1.76 -2.82
C VAL A 87 -9.72 -0.98 -3.91
N GLY A 88 -10.25 0.19 -4.30
CA GLY A 88 -9.66 1.04 -5.32
C GLY A 88 -8.26 1.51 -4.93
N GLY A 89 -8.06 1.91 -3.67
CA GLY A 89 -6.76 2.31 -3.14
C GLY A 89 -5.74 1.18 -3.24
N GLY A 90 -6.01 0.05 -2.59
CA GLY A 90 -5.08 -1.09 -2.58
C GLY A 90 -4.80 -1.65 -3.98
N ALA A 91 -5.84 -1.80 -4.83
CA ALA A 91 -5.66 -2.32 -6.19
C ALA A 91 -4.82 -1.38 -7.06
N THR A 92 -5.00 -0.06 -6.90
CA THR A 92 -4.22 0.94 -7.63
C THR A 92 -2.74 0.87 -7.26
N TYR A 93 -2.41 0.82 -5.96
CA TYR A 93 -1.00 0.73 -5.53
C TYR A 93 -0.36 -0.62 -5.90
N THR A 94 -1.11 -1.73 -5.78
CA THR A 94 -0.68 -3.05 -6.26
C THR A 94 -0.32 -3.01 -7.76
N LEU A 95 -1.17 -2.39 -8.57
CA LEU A 95 -0.95 -2.25 -10.01
C LEU A 95 0.27 -1.38 -10.31
N ILE A 96 0.38 -0.20 -9.68
CA ILE A 96 1.52 0.70 -9.87
C ILE A 96 2.83 -0.01 -9.52
N GLY A 97 2.91 -0.64 -8.35
CA GLY A 97 4.11 -1.36 -7.92
C GLY A 97 4.47 -2.50 -8.88
N SER A 98 3.48 -3.27 -9.32
CA SER A 98 3.67 -4.36 -10.29
C SER A 98 4.19 -3.84 -11.63
N LEU A 99 3.64 -2.74 -12.14
CA LEU A 99 4.10 -2.10 -13.37
C LEU A 99 5.53 -1.56 -13.24
N MET A 100 5.89 -0.98 -12.09
CA MET A 100 7.26 -0.54 -11.82
C MET A 100 8.25 -1.72 -11.83
N LEU A 101 7.89 -2.82 -11.18
CA LEU A 101 8.68 -4.06 -11.15
C LEU A 101 8.88 -4.64 -12.57
N LEU A 102 7.81 -4.72 -13.36
CA LEU A 102 7.85 -5.24 -14.73
C LEU A 102 8.71 -4.35 -15.65
N ARG A 103 8.52 -3.03 -15.59
CA ARG A 103 9.33 -2.06 -16.36
C ARG A 103 10.80 -2.13 -15.95
N GLY A 104 11.06 -2.29 -14.66
CA GLY A 104 12.39 -2.48 -14.10
C GLY A 104 13.12 -3.67 -14.69
N ARG A 105 12.45 -4.83 -14.70
CA ARG A 105 12.97 -6.08 -15.27
C ARG A 105 13.22 -5.98 -16.77
N HIS A 106 12.33 -5.31 -17.51
CA HIS A 106 12.52 -5.10 -18.93
C HIS A 106 13.78 -4.27 -19.20
N ARG A 107 13.98 -3.16 -18.49
CA ARG A 107 15.18 -2.32 -18.64
C ARG A 107 16.47 -3.07 -18.32
N ALA A 108 16.48 -3.88 -17.26
CA ALA A 108 17.64 -4.68 -16.88
C ALA A 108 18.00 -5.73 -17.95
N ARG A 109 16.99 -6.31 -18.63
CA ARG A 109 17.21 -7.29 -19.70
C ARG A 109 17.70 -6.69 -21.02
N THR A 110 17.30 -5.45 -21.31
CA THR A 110 17.67 -4.76 -22.56
C THR A 110 18.93 -3.90 -22.43
N ALA A 111 19.52 -3.79 -21.24
CA ALA A 111 20.79 -3.09 -21.07
C ALA A 111 21.89 -3.88 -21.79
N PRO A 112 22.68 -3.26 -22.69
CA PRO A 112 23.74 -3.95 -23.42
C PRO A 112 24.76 -4.51 -22.43
N ALA A 113 25.10 -5.79 -22.59
CA ALA A 113 26.15 -6.45 -21.83
C ALA A 113 27.51 -5.92 -22.29
N GLY A 114 28.02 -4.88 -21.63
CA GLY A 114 29.35 -4.36 -21.89
C GLY A 114 29.42 -2.85 -21.83
N LEU A 115 29.80 -2.33 -20.66
CA LEU A 115 30.59 -1.11 -20.42
C LEU A 115 30.71 -0.99 -18.88
N THR A 116 31.53 -1.86 -18.31
CA THR A 116 32.15 -1.71 -16.99
C THR A 116 33.63 -1.99 -17.17
#